data_AF-A0A9W7FAJ4-F1
#
_entry.id   AF-A0A9W7FAJ4-F1
#
_cell.length_a   1.000
_cell.length_b   1.000
_cell.length_c   1.000
_cell.angle_alpha   90.00
_cell.angle_beta   90.00
_cell.angle_gamma   90.00
#
_symmetry.space_group_name_H-M   'P 1'
#
loop_
_entity.id
_entity.type
_entity.pdbx_description
1 polymer ?
#
loop_
_entity_poly.entity_id
_entity_poly.type
_entity_poly.pdbx_seq_one_letter_code
_entity_poly.pdbx_strand_id
1 'polypeptide(L)'
;MDPILEALLHFFDSDEIKRTFRDFYSSYGAAFSTSDDGEHNHRAYEAFTSYEGLFAKEMESFCEKEGVREEEVVGALHLGLRGKGGESKDGEGERQDEDALADETRGLISNLLAALDFSSFAERMEEEEERNKRAMEDAEMLGL
;
A
#
# COMPACT_ATOMS: atom_id res chain seq x y z
N MET A 1 15.60 6.76 -11.49
CA MET A 1 14.18 6.87 -11.13
C MET A 1 13.82 8.35 -11.06
N ASP A 2 12.54 8.73 -11.18
CA ASP A 2 12.13 10.12 -10.89
C ASP A 2 12.35 10.39 -9.38
N PRO A 3 12.98 11.51 -8.97
CA PRO A 3 13.33 11.75 -7.57
C PRO A 3 12.11 11.90 -6.65
N ILE A 4 10.97 12.37 -7.17
CA ILE A 4 9.72 12.47 -6.41
C ILE A 4 9.17 11.07 -6.18
N LEU A 5 9.24 10.20 -7.20
CA LEU A 5 8.81 8.82 -7.07
C LEU A 5 9.68 8.03 -6.07
N GLU A 6 11.00 8.23 -6.11
CA GLU A 6 11.94 7.63 -5.16
C GLU A 6 11.67 8.10 -3.71
N ALA A 7 11.47 9.40 -3.52
CA ALA A 7 11.10 9.96 -2.22
C ALA A 7 9.74 9.41 -1.74
N LEU A 8 8.77 9.26 -2.64
CA LEU A 8 7.45 8.70 -2.34
C LEU A 8 7.54 7.24 -1.90
N LEU A 9 8.36 6.43 -2.60
CA LEU A 9 8.60 5.04 -2.22
C LEU A 9 9.25 4.95 -0.83
N HIS A 10 10.30 5.73 -0.58
CA HIS A 10 10.93 5.77 0.73
C HIS A 10 9.98 6.25 1.84
N PHE A 11 9.10 7.21 1.54
CA PHE A 11 8.11 7.68 2.49
C PHE A 11 7.14 6.55 2.89
N PHE A 12 6.56 5.85 1.91
CA PHE A 12 5.66 4.72 2.17
C PHE A 12 6.37 3.47 2.70
N ASP A 13 7.68 3.35 2.48
CA ASP A 13 8.51 2.28 3.04
C ASP A 13 8.93 2.55 4.50
N SER A 14 8.75 3.79 4.99
CA SER A 14 9.10 4.14 6.36
C SER A 14 8.29 3.33 7.40
N ASP A 15 8.95 2.97 8.51
CA ASP A 15 8.32 2.21 9.59
C ASP A 15 7.07 2.90 10.17
N GLU A 16 7.08 4.24 10.20
CA GLU A 16 5.96 5.05 10.65
C GLU A 16 4.73 4.83 9.76
N ILE A 17 4.89 4.96 8.44
CA ILE A 17 3.78 4.80 7.49
C ILE A 17 3.32 3.35 7.44
N LYS A 18 4.26 2.38 7.35
CA LYS A 18 3.93 0.95 7.41
C LYS A 18 3.16 0.59 8.68
N ARG A 19 3.49 1.20 9.83
CA ARG A 19 2.76 0.98 11.08
C ARG A 19 1.36 1.58 11.01
N THR A 20 1.21 2.79 10.52
CA THR A 20 -0.09 3.46 10.36
C THR A 20 -1.07 2.60 9.55
N PHE A 21 -0.64 2.08 8.39
CA PHE A 21 -1.48 1.20 7.58
C PHE A 21 -1.77 -0.14 8.26
N ARG A 22 -0.77 -0.74 8.94
CA ARG A 22 -0.98 -1.99 9.69
C ARG A 22 -1.96 -1.83 10.85
N ASP A 23 -1.88 -0.72 11.58
CA ASP A 23 -2.78 -0.41 12.69
C ASP A 23 -4.21 -0.20 12.17
N PHE A 24 -4.36 0.41 10.98
CA PHE A 24 -5.63 0.47 10.26
C PHE A 24 -6.16 -0.93 9.94
N TYR A 25 -5.37 -1.78 9.25
CA TYR A 25 -5.79 -3.14 8.90
C TYR A 25 -6.14 -3.99 10.12
N SER A 26 -5.42 -3.82 11.23
CA SER A 26 -5.72 -4.53 12.48
C SER A 26 -7.05 -4.08 13.10
N SER A 27 -7.38 -2.79 12.97
CA SER A 27 -8.62 -2.21 13.53
C SER A 27 -9.87 -2.59 12.73
N TYR A 28 -9.74 -2.75 11.41
CA TYR A 28 -10.86 -3.04 10.51
C TYR A 28 -10.91 -4.50 10.05
N GLY A 29 -9.80 -5.23 10.04
CA GLY A 29 -9.69 -6.61 9.55
C GLY A 29 -10.52 -7.59 10.37
N ALA A 30 -10.57 -7.44 11.69
CA ALA A 30 -11.42 -8.26 12.55
C ALA A 30 -12.93 -8.08 12.29
N ALA A 31 -13.33 -6.94 11.69
CA ALA A 31 -14.72 -6.62 11.36
C ALA A 31 -15.10 -6.99 9.91
N PHE A 32 -14.12 -7.31 9.06
CA PHE A 32 -14.30 -7.57 7.62
C PHE A 32 -14.72 -9.03 7.31
N SER A 33 -15.02 -9.85 8.32
CA SER A 33 -15.47 -11.23 8.09
C SER A 33 -16.72 -11.26 7.20
N THR A 34 -16.68 -12.07 6.15
CA THR A 34 -17.60 -12.19 5.00
C THR A 34 -19.03 -12.65 5.31
N SER A 35 -19.66 -12.10 6.35
CA SER A 35 -21.07 -12.34 6.64
C SER A 35 -21.93 -11.45 5.73
N ASP A 36 -22.76 -12.10 4.92
CA ASP A 36 -23.62 -11.50 3.88
C ASP A 36 -24.91 -10.92 4.50
N ASP A 37 -24.76 -9.97 5.42
CA ASP A 37 -25.87 -9.13 5.87
C ASP A 37 -25.63 -7.65 5.51
N GLY A 38 -26.71 -6.88 5.41
CA GLY A 38 -26.65 -5.47 5.01
C GLY A 38 -25.86 -4.57 5.96
N GLU A 39 -25.60 -5.01 7.20
CA GLU A 39 -24.80 -4.28 8.19
C GLU A 39 -23.30 -4.41 7.89
N HIS A 40 -22.86 -5.58 7.41
CA HIS A 40 -21.47 -5.80 6.96
C HIS A 40 -21.11 -4.93 5.75
N ASN A 41 -22.01 -4.79 4.77
CA ASN A 41 -21.78 -3.91 3.63
C ASN A 41 -21.60 -2.44 4.05
N HIS A 42 -22.31 -1.99 5.08
CA HIS A 42 -22.16 -0.64 5.59
C HIS A 42 -20.80 -0.44 6.28
N ARG A 43 -20.38 -1.37 7.14
CA ARG A 43 -19.08 -1.31 7.83
C ARG A 43 -17.90 -1.43 6.87
N ALA A 44 -18.00 -2.27 5.84
CA ALA A 44 -16.98 -2.39 4.81
C ALA A 44 -16.82 -1.07 4.03
N TYR A 45 -17.93 -0.40 3.71
CA TYR A 45 -17.90 0.91 3.06
C TYR A 45 -17.33 2.00 3.98
N GLU A 46 -17.70 2.02 5.27
CA GLU A 46 -17.10 2.92 6.25
C GLU A 46 -15.58 2.70 6.39
N ALA A 47 -15.13 1.44 6.37
CA ALA A 47 -13.71 1.10 6.35
C ALA A 47 -13.04 1.65 5.09
N PHE A 48 -13.64 1.45 3.92
CA PHE A 48 -13.12 1.97 2.66
C PHE A 48 -12.98 3.50 2.68
N THR A 49 -14.03 4.24 3.04
CA THR A 49 -13.95 5.71 3.14
C THR A 49 -12.91 6.18 4.17
N SER A 50 -12.75 5.42 5.26
CA SER A 50 -11.71 5.70 6.26
C SER A 50 -10.30 5.46 5.70
N TYR A 51 -10.12 4.42 4.88
CA TYR A 51 -8.87 4.11 4.19
C TYR A 51 -8.53 5.19 3.15
N GLU A 52 -9.50 5.63 2.33
CA GLU A 52 -9.34 6.74 1.39
C GLU A 52 -8.86 8.01 2.12
N GLY A 53 -9.52 8.36 3.23
CA GLY A 53 -9.15 9.52 4.03
C GLY A 53 -7.76 9.40 4.67
N LEU A 54 -7.39 8.21 5.14
CA LEU A 54 -6.06 7.95 5.67
C LEU A 54 -4.99 8.13 4.59
N PHE A 55 -5.18 7.50 3.42
CA PHE A 55 -4.24 7.59 2.32
C PHE A 55 -4.07 9.04 1.83
N ALA A 56 -5.19 9.77 1.66
CA ALA A 56 -5.16 11.18 1.27
C ALA A 56 -4.37 12.05 2.27
N LYS A 57 -4.55 11.80 3.58
CA LYS A 57 -3.81 12.51 4.62
C LYS A 57 -2.30 12.22 4.57
N GLU A 58 -1.91 10.97 4.36
CA GLU A 58 -0.49 10.62 4.26
C GLU A 58 0.14 11.21 2.98
N MET A 59 -0.61 11.27 1.87
CA MET A 59 -0.19 11.96 0.65
C MET A 59 -0.02 13.47 0.85
N GLU A 60 -0.94 14.12 1.58
CA GLU A 60 -0.83 15.53 1.96
C GLU A 60 0.42 15.75 2.83
N SER A 61 0.64 14.90 3.83
CA SER A 61 1.85 14.97 4.67
C SER A 61 3.14 14.80 3.87
N PHE A 62 3.16 13.92 2.87
CA PHE A 62 4.29 13.77 1.96
C PHE A 62 4.54 15.06 1.17
N CYS A 63 3.49 15.64 0.58
CA CYS A 63 3.59 16.88 -0.18
C CYS A 63 4.14 18.04 0.66
N GLU A 64 3.67 18.17 1.91
CA GLU A 64 4.18 19.17 2.86
C GLU A 64 5.65 18.94 3.24
N LYS A 65 6.04 17.68 3.53
CA LYS A 65 7.41 17.33 3.96
C LYS A 65 8.43 17.54 2.84
N GLU A 66 8.09 17.13 1.62
CA GLU A 66 9.00 17.22 0.47
C GLU A 66 8.89 18.57 -0.28
N GLY A 67 7.91 19.41 0.07
CA GLY A 67 7.69 20.69 -0.59
C GLY A 67 7.28 20.55 -2.07
N VAL A 68 6.58 19.46 -2.39
CA VAL A 68 6.09 19.13 -3.74
C VAL A 68 4.58 19.33 -3.81
N ARG A 69 4.06 19.68 -4.99
CA ARG A 69 2.61 19.75 -5.21
C ARG A 69 2.06 18.40 -5.63
N GLU A 70 0.78 18.18 -5.33
CA GLU A 70 0.06 16.95 -5.69
C GLU A 70 0.19 16.63 -7.19
N GLU A 71 0.11 17.62 -8.07
CA GLU A 71 0.21 17.39 -9.52
C GLU A 71 1.60 16.89 -9.95
N GLU A 72 2.64 17.26 -9.20
CA GLU A 72 4.01 16.79 -9.44
C GLU A 72 4.15 15.32 -9.03
N VAL A 73 3.50 14.93 -7.94
CA VAL A 73 3.43 13.54 -7.49
C VAL A 73 2.65 12.67 -8.48
N VAL A 74 1.49 13.15 -8.94
CA VAL A 74 0.70 12.47 -9.98
C VAL A 74 1.50 12.34 -11.28
N GLY A 75 2.24 13.39 -11.67
CA GLY A 75 3.14 13.35 -12.82
C GLY A 75 4.25 12.30 -12.68
N ALA A 76 4.91 12.25 -11.52
CA ALA A 76 5.95 11.28 -11.21
C ALA A 76 5.43 9.84 -11.24
N LEU A 77 4.25 9.59 -10.65
CA LEU A 77 3.56 8.30 -10.72
C LEU A 77 3.25 7.91 -12.16
N HIS A 78 2.69 8.83 -12.96
CA HIS A 78 2.36 8.56 -14.36
C HIS A 78 3.60 8.19 -15.19
N LEU A 79 4.71 8.89 -14.99
CA LEU A 79 5.98 8.63 -15.69
C LEU A 79 6.62 7.32 -15.22
N GLY A 80 6.66 7.06 -13.92
CA GLY A 80 7.21 5.85 -13.33
C GLY A 80 6.48 4.57 -13.77
N LEU A 81 5.16 4.61 -13.80
CA LEU A 81 4.33 3.49 -14.25
C LEU A 81 4.45 3.22 -15.75
N ARG A 82 4.68 4.26 -16.55
CA ARG A 82 4.82 4.15 -18.00
C ARG A 82 6.22 3.67 -18.44
N GLY A 83 7.25 3.90 -17.61
CA GLY A 83 8.65 3.60 -17.90
C GLY A 83 9.04 2.12 -17.94
N LYS A 84 8.22 1.19 -17.44
CA LYS A 84 8.51 -0.27 -17.48
C LYS A 84 8.06 -0.97 -18.78
N GLY A 85 7.52 -0.22 -19.76
CA GLY A 85 6.97 -0.78 -21.01
C GLY A 85 7.97 -1.11 -22.12
N GLY A 86 9.28 -0.88 -21.93
CA GLY A 86 10.27 -1.32 -22.92
C GLY A 86 11.63 -0.70 -22.72
N GLU A 87 12.55 -1.46 -22.12
CA GLU A 87 13.99 -1.47 -22.44
C GLU A 87 14.65 -2.56 -21.58
N SER A 88 14.63 -3.80 -22.08
CA SER A 88 15.59 -4.81 -21.63
C SER A 88 16.82 -4.70 -22.54
N LYS A 89 17.91 -4.12 -22.02
CA LYS A 89 19.26 -4.40 -22.51
C LYS A 89 20.06 -4.99 -21.36
N ASP A 90 20.27 -6.30 -21.48
CA ASP A 90 21.42 -7.08 -21.02
C ASP A 90 22.35 -6.39 -20.01
N GLY A 91 22.21 -6.76 -18.74
CA GLY A 91 23.11 -6.35 -17.67
C GLY A 91 22.98 -7.29 -16.47
N GLU A 92 23.63 -8.45 -16.52
CA GLU A 92 23.71 -9.36 -15.37
C GLU A 92 24.64 -8.76 -14.30
N GLY A 93 24.09 -7.93 -13.42
CA GLY A 93 24.84 -7.30 -12.33
C GLY A 93 24.01 -6.68 -11.18
N GLU A 94 22.76 -6.29 -11.43
CA GLU A 94 21.94 -5.49 -10.49
C GLU A 94 20.62 -6.15 -10.07
N ARG A 95 20.46 -7.47 -10.27
CA ARG A 95 19.16 -8.16 -10.06
C ARG A 95 18.58 -8.07 -8.65
N GLN A 96 19.40 -7.86 -7.61
CA GLN A 96 18.90 -7.81 -6.23
C GLN A 96 18.23 -6.49 -5.87
N ASP A 97 18.83 -5.36 -6.28
CA ASP A 97 18.28 -4.03 -6.00
C ASP A 97 17.07 -3.74 -6.90
N GLU A 98 17.07 -4.29 -8.12
CA GLU A 98 15.97 -4.16 -9.07
C GLU A 98 14.71 -4.93 -8.61
N ASP A 99 14.87 -6.09 -7.99
CA ASP A 99 13.76 -6.88 -7.41
C ASP A 99 13.16 -6.21 -6.16
N ALA A 100 14.00 -5.66 -5.26
CA ALA A 100 13.53 -4.94 -4.06
C ALA A 100 12.74 -3.68 -4.42
N LEU A 101 13.26 -2.87 -5.35
CA LEU A 101 12.59 -1.68 -5.84
C LEU A 101 11.27 -2.03 -6.56
N ALA A 102 11.25 -3.14 -7.30
CA ALA A 102 10.03 -3.62 -7.93
C ALA A 102 8.96 -4.04 -6.92
N ASP A 103 9.36 -4.62 -5.78
CA ASP A 103 8.46 -5.02 -4.71
C ASP A 103 7.90 -3.81 -3.95
N GLU A 104 8.74 -2.84 -3.59
CA GLU A 104 8.33 -1.57 -2.97
C GLU A 104 7.36 -0.79 -3.87
N THR A 105 7.67 -0.72 -5.16
CA THR A 105 6.80 -0.08 -6.16
C THR A 105 5.45 -0.79 -6.25
N ARG A 106 5.43 -2.13 -6.21
CA ARG A 106 4.17 -2.90 -6.19
C ARG A 106 3.36 -2.64 -4.93
N GLY A 107 4.02 -2.54 -3.77
CA GLY A 107 3.37 -2.21 -2.50
C GLY A 107 2.68 -0.85 -2.53
N LEU A 108 3.38 0.19 -3.03
CA LEU A 108 2.80 1.53 -3.19
C LEU A 108 1.63 1.53 -4.18
N ILE A 109 1.77 0.86 -5.33
CA ILE A 109 0.69 0.74 -6.32
C ILE A 109 -0.52 0.03 -5.72
N SER A 110 -0.31 -1.05 -4.96
CA SER A 110 -1.39 -1.79 -4.30
C SER A 110 -2.13 -0.90 -3.28
N ASN A 111 -1.39 -0.14 -2.45
CA ASN A 111 -1.99 0.81 -1.52
C ASN A 111 -2.80 1.91 -2.24
N LEU A 112 -2.27 2.43 -3.35
CA LEU A 112 -2.94 3.45 -4.17
C LEU A 112 -4.22 2.89 -4.82
N LEU A 113 -4.17 1.68 -5.38
CA LEU A 113 -5.35 1.04 -5.98
C LEU A 113 -6.44 0.80 -4.93
N ALA A 114 -6.06 0.34 -3.73
CA ALA A 114 -6.97 0.21 -2.61
C ALA A 114 -7.60 1.54 -2.16
N ALA A 115 -6.97 2.69 -2.44
CA ALA A 115 -7.55 4.00 -2.14
C ALA A 115 -8.44 4.54 -3.27
N LEU A 116 -8.45 3.89 -4.44
CA LEU A 116 -9.22 4.34 -5.61
C LEU A 116 -10.41 3.43 -5.93
N ASP A 117 -10.34 2.16 -5.52
CA ASP A 117 -11.32 1.14 -5.86
C ASP A 117 -11.62 0.23 -4.67
N PHE A 118 -12.90 0.06 -4.38
CA PHE A 118 -13.38 -0.77 -3.28
C PHE A 118 -13.00 -2.24 -3.45
N SER A 119 -12.98 -2.76 -4.68
CA SER A 119 -12.62 -4.17 -4.92
C SER A 119 -11.16 -4.42 -4.56
N SER A 120 -10.27 -3.51 -4.97
CA SER A 120 -8.85 -3.52 -4.65
C SER A 120 -8.61 -3.35 -3.14
N PHE A 121 -9.43 -2.52 -2.47
CA PHE A 121 -9.42 -2.40 -1.02
C PHE A 121 -9.80 -3.72 -0.33
N ALA A 122 -10.90 -4.34 -0.75
CA ALA A 122 -11.39 -5.58 -0.16
C ALA A 122 -10.38 -6.72 -0.30
N GLU A 123 -9.78 -6.89 -1.50
CA GLU A 123 -8.71 -7.86 -1.73
C GLU A 123 -7.53 -7.64 -0.77
N ARG A 124 -7.12 -6.39 -0.60
CA ARG A 124 -6.01 -6.05 0.29
C ARG A 124 -6.32 -6.26 1.77
N MET A 125 -7.57 -6.00 2.19
CA MET A 125 -8.04 -6.30 3.54
C MET A 125 -7.98 -7.81 3.82
N GLU A 126 -8.42 -8.64 2.86
CA GLU A 126 -8.36 -10.10 2.96
C GLU A 126 -6.91 -10.61 3.04
N GLU A 127 -6.02 -10.10 2.19
CA GLU A 127 -4.59 -10.44 2.19
C GLU A 127 -3.93 -10.15 3.54
N GLU A 128 -4.17 -8.96 4.11
CA GLU A 128 -3.59 -8.56 5.40
C GLU A 128 -4.22 -9.33 6.58
N GLU A 129 -5.51 -9.69 6.49
CA GLU A 129 -6.14 -10.57 7.49
C GLU A 129 -5.51 -11.98 7.46
N GLU A 130 -5.31 -12.56 6.28
CA GLU A 130 -4.62 -13.85 6.14
C GLU A 130 -3.18 -13.78 6.64
N ARG A 131 -2.46 -12.70 6.34
CA ARG A 131 -1.08 -12.49 6.80
C ARG A 131 -1.02 -12.42 8.32
N ASN A 132 -1.93 -11.71 8.95
CA ASN A 132 -2.03 -11.62 10.41
C ASN A 132 -2.38 -12.98 11.04
N LYS A 133 -3.31 -13.75 10.45
CA LYS A 133 -3.63 -15.11 10.90
C LYS A 133 -2.42 -16.02 10.86
N ARG A 134 -1.69 -16.06 9.74
CA ARG A 134 -0.45 -16.85 9.61
C ARG A 134 0.60 -16.43 10.63
N ALA A 135 0.78 -15.13 10.84
CA ALA A 135 1.73 -14.62 11.84
C ALA A 135 1.36 -15.02 13.27
N MET A 136 0.06 -15.06 13.60
CA MET A 136 -0.43 -15.57 14.88
C MET A 136 -0.20 -17.08 15.02
N GLU A 137 -0.52 -17.87 14.00
CA GLU A 137 -0.29 -19.32 13.99
C GLU A 137 1.20 -19.66 14.14
N ASP A 138 2.08 -18.91 13.47
CA ASP A 138 3.53 -19.07 13.61
C ASP A 138 4.02 -18.70 15.02
N ALA A 139 3.50 -17.61 15.61
CA ALA A 139 3.82 -17.24 16.99
C ALA A 139 3.39 -18.32 18.00
N GLU A 140 2.18 -18.87 17.82
CA GLU A 140 1.67 -19.98 18.64
C GLU A 140 2.53 -21.26 18.48
N MET A 141 2.95 -21.60 17.25
CA MET A 141 3.85 -22.73 17.00
C MET A 141 5.23 -22.55 17.63
N LEU A 142 5.72 -21.31 17.75
CA LEU A 142 6.99 -20.97 18.39
C LEU A 142 6.89 -20.83 19.92
N GLY A 143 5.68 -20.94 20.49
CA GLY A 143 5.44 -20.83 21.93
C GLY A 143 5.72 -19.44 22.50
N LEU A 144 5.57 -18.40 21.67
CA LEU A 144 5.72 -16.99 22.01
C LEU A 144 4.42 -16.36 22.50
#